data_AF-A0A0F7SH13-F1
#
_entry.id   AF-A0A0F7SH13-F1
#
_cell.length_a   1.000
_cell.length_b   1.000
_cell.length_c   1.000
_cell.angle_alpha   90.00
_cell.angle_beta   90.00
_cell.angle_gamma   90.00
#
_symmetry.space_group_name_H-M   'P 1'
#
loop_
_entity.id
_entity.type
_entity.pdbx_description
1 polymer ?
#
loop_
_entity_poly.entity_id
_entity_poly.type
_entity_poly.pdbx_seq_one_letter_code
_entity_poly.pdbx_strand_id
1 'polypeptide(L)'
;MRVLVLEYDPLWAEAFEQIRSQLLTILSNVPIVSIEHVGSTSIPGLAAKPIIDIDIVVAPKDIFPAFSALSTGGYTYNPEPRNIDRASFRYNKHTHDSGGGAPTEDGGVRRAVYLNIPTGVSLKNHLAVQRVLLTDRDLLEEYAAVKKTLANDEFDHISDYGSAKAPVLRKILAKSDLADSDHEEIARFNVQLGQVLEGWCSQRGNGQTGCERRENQIGMSLVYHHNTCVDTDKETGSHMYSVEKG
;
A
#
# COMPACT_ATOMS: atom_id res chain seq x y z
N MET A 1 16.32 2.01 13.55
CA MET A 1 16.09 3.31 12.87
C MET A 1 14.99 4.08 13.58
N ARG A 2 15.08 5.42 13.64
CA ARG A 2 13.99 6.28 14.12
C ARG A 2 13.22 6.88 12.96
N VAL A 3 11.95 7.19 13.17
CA VAL A 3 11.07 7.79 12.16
C VAL A 3 10.90 9.27 12.47
N LEU A 4 11.20 10.14 11.49
CA LEU A 4 10.88 11.56 11.63
C LEU A 4 9.37 11.76 11.54
N VAL A 5 8.80 12.41 12.55
CA VAL A 5 7.44 12.91 12.56
C VAL A 5 7.49 14.41 12.85
N LEU A 6 6.91 15.20 11.96
CA LEU A 6 6.82 16.66 12.07
C LEU A 6 5.38 17.07 12.39
N GLU A 7 5.21 18.25 12.97
CA GLU A 7 3.89 18.89 13.01
C GLU A 7 3.35 19.11 11.60
N TYR A 8 2.04 19.28 11.48
CA TYR A 8 1.41 19.53 10.19
C TYR A 8 1.99 20.78 9.51
N ASP A 9 2.38 20.62 8.25
CA ASP A 9 2.85 21.70 7.38
C ASP A 9 1.80 21.99 6.30
N PRO A 10 1.22 23.21 6.24
CA PRO A 10 0.25 23.56 5.20
C PRO A 10 0.83 23.48 3.77
N LEU A 11 2.15 23.56 3.61
CA LEU A 11 2.81 23.41 2.31
C LEU A 11 2.68 21.99 1.73
N TRP A 12 2.28 20.99 2.53
CA TRP A 12 2.01 19.65 2.02
C TRP A 12 0.86 19.61 1.01
N ALA A 13 -0.16 20.46 1.18
CA ALA A 13 -1.26 20.57 0.21
C ALA A 13 -0.76 21.16 -1.13
N GLU A 14 0.08 22.18 -1.07
CA GLU A 14 0.70 22.78 -2.27
C GLU A 14 1.65 21.79 -2.96
N ALA A 15 2.46 21.06 -2.19
CA ALA A 15 3.33 20.01 -2.70
C ALA A 15 2.52 18.92 -3.43
N PHE A 16 1.38 18.51 -2.86
CA PHE A 16 0.49 17.56 -3.52
C PHE A 16 0.01 18.07 -4.88
N GLU A 17 -0.49 19.31 -4.99
CA GLU A 17 -0.99 19.83 -6.28
C GLU A 17 0.11 19.94 -7.35
N GLN A 18 1.33 20.29 -6.95
CA GLN A 18 2.49 20.28 -7.84
C GLN A 18 2.80 18.86 -8.34
N ILE A 19 2.79 17.88 -7.44
CA ILE A 19 3.03 16.47 -7.79
C ILE A 19 1.90 15.94 -8.69
N ARG A 20 0.64 16.26 -8.37
CA ARG A 20 -0.54 15.89 -9.14
C ARG A 20 -0.45 16.41 -10.57
N SER A 21 -0.03 17.66 -10.77
CA SER A 21 0.19 18.25 -12.09
C SER A 21 1.27 17.52 -12.90
N GLN A 22 2.36 17.10 -12.25
CA GLN A 22 3.41 16.28 -12.88
C GLN A 22 2.88 14.90 -13.27
N LEU A 23 2.13 14.24 -12.39
CA LEU A 23 1.52 12.94 -12.65
C LEU A 23 0.51 12.98 -13.80
N LEU A 24 -0.33 14.02 -13.88
CA LEU A 24 -1.25 14.22 -15.00
C LEU A 24 -0.51 14.37 -16.34
N THR A 25 0.67 15.01 -16.33
CA THR A 25 1.51 15.11 -17.53
C THR A 25 2.07 13.74 -17.94
N ILE A 26 2.55 12.95 -16.98
CA ILE A 26 3.08 11.60 -17.22
C ILE A 26 1.98 10.66 -17.74
N LEU A 27 0.76 10.82 -17.21
CA LEU A 27 -0.39 9.97 -17.49
C LEU A 27 -1.31 10.55 -18.57
N SER A 28 -0.85 11.50 -19.39
CA SER A 28 -1.70 12.26 -20.32
C SER A 28 -2.50 11.41 -21.31
N ASN A 29 -2.02 10.19 -21.60
CA ASN A 29 -2.64 9.24 -22.54
C ASN A 29 -3.41 8.11 -21.83
N VAL A 30 -3.59 8.20 -20.51
CA VAL A 30 -4.30 7.21 -19.69
C VAL A 30 -5.55 7.87 -19.11
N PRO A 31 -6.75 7.30 -19.33
CA PRO A 31 -7.96 7.78 -18.67
C PRO A 31 -7.85 7.64 -17.15
N ILE A 32 -7.83 8.77 -16.44
CA ILE A 32 -7.76 8.82 -14.98
C ILE A 32 -9.16 9.01 -14.41
N VAL A 33 -9.53 8.18 -13.42
CA VAL A 33 -10.77 8.34 -12.64
C VAL A 33 -10.56 9.45 -11.61
N SER A 34 -9.49 9.35 -10.82
CA SER A 34 -9.11 10.41 -9.87
C SER A 34 -7.64 10.31 -9.44
N ILE A 35 -7.14 11.39 -8.82
CA ILE A 35 -5.85 11.43 -8.14
C ILE A 35 -6.10 12.08 -6.78
N GLU A 36 -5.91 11.32 -5.71
CA GLU A 36 -6.27 11.69 -4.35
C GLU A 36 -5.02 11.93 -3.50
N HIS A 37 -5.03 13.01 -2.71
CA HIS A 37 -4.06 13.19 -1.62
C HIS A 37 -4.52 12.33 -0.45
N VAL A 38 -3.73 11.33 -0.07
CA VAL A 38 -4.08 10.40 1.01
C VAL A 38 -2.99 10.39 2.08
N GLY A 39 -3.12 9.50 3.06
CA GLY A 39 -2.17 9.41 4.17
C GLY A 39 -2.25 10.59 5.13
N SER A 40 -1.31 10.66 6.08
CA SER A 40 -1.40 11.65 7.16
C SER A 40 -1.15 13.09 6.71
N THR A 41 -0.37 13.30 5.64
CA THR A 41 -0.07 14.66 5.13
C THR A 41 -1.25 15.35 4.44
N SER A 42 -2.30 14.58 4.10
CA SER A 42 -3.54 15.08 3.54
C SER A 42 -4.53 15.64 4.59
N ILE A 43 -4.23 15.48 5.89
CA ILE A 43 -5.15 15.79 6.98
C ILE A 43 -4.62 17.02 7.74
N PRO A 44 -5.28 18.19 7.64
CA PRO A 44 -4.88 19.39 8.35
C PRO A 44 -4.76 19.18 9.87
N GLY A 45 -3.65 19.64 10.45
CA GLY A 45 -3.36 19.53 11.89
C GLY A 45 -2.81 18.18 12.34
N LEU A 46 -2.69 17.19 11.46
CA LEU A 46 -2.15 15.87 11.81
C LEU A 46 -0.63 15.80 11.63
N ALA A 47 0.10 15.61 12.73
CA ALA A 47 1.56 15.38 12.69
C ALA A 47 1.90 14.13 11.87
N ALA A 48 2.90 14.20 10.99
CA ALA A 48 3.18 13.15 10.02
C ALA A 48 4.66 13.03 9.66
N LYS A 49 5.02 11.88 9.07
CA LYS A 49 6.25 11.77 8.29
C LYS A 49 6.07 12.63 7.02
N PRO A 50 7.04 13.46 6.62
CA PRO A 50 6.89 14.39 5.49
C PRO A 50 7.00 13.65 4.13
N ILE A 51 6.00 12.81 3.85
CA ILE A 51 5.81 12.09 2.60
C ILE A 51 4.39 12.37 2.11
N ILE A 52 4.27 12.80 0.85
CA ILE A 52 2.98 12.96 0.17
C ILE A 52 2.56 11.60 -0.38
N ASP A 53 1.55 10.99 0.23
CA ASP A 53 0.95 9.74 -0.22
C ASP A 53 -0.15 10.05 -1.25
N ILE A 54 -0.13 9.37 -2.40
CA ILE A 54 -0.99 9.70 -3.54
C ILE A 54 -1.62 8.43 -4.11
N ASP A 55 -2.95 8.36 -4.14
CA ASP A 55 -3.67 7.33 -4.88
C ASP A 55 -4.02 7.84 -6.28
N ILE A 56 -3.60 7.11 -7.32
CA ILE A 56 -4.02 7.29 -8.70
C ILE A 56 -5.03 6.19 -9.00
N VAL A 57 -6.24 6.58 -9.37
CA VAL A 57 -7.34 5.65 -9.63
C VAL A 57 -7.61 5.60 -11.13
N VAL A 58 -7.57 4.41 -11.71
CA VAL A 58 -7.87 4.15 -13.13
C VAL A 58 -8.83 2.98 -13.26
N ALA A 59 -9.52 2.85 -14.39
CA ALA A 59 -10.33 1.66 -14.61
C ALA A 59 -9.44 0.40 -14.69
N PRO A 60 -9.94 -0.80 -14.34
CA PRO A 60 -9.16 -2.05 -14.41
C PRO A 60 -8.40 -2.27 -15.72
N LYS A 61 -9.01 -1.93 -16.85
CA LYS A 61 -8.41 -2.04 -18.20
C LYS A 61 -7.21 -1.10 -18.43
N ASP A 62 -7.13 -0.01 -17.66
CA ASP A 62 -6.16 1.07 -17.83
C ASP A 62 -4.97 0.94 -16.85
N ILE A 63 -4.95 -0.09 -15.99
CA ILE A 63 -3.86 -0.36 -15.04
C ILE A 63 -2.51 -0.57 -15.75
N PHE A 64 -2.46 -1.41 -16.81
CA PHE A 64 -1.21 -1.65 -17.53
C PHE A 64 -0.67 -0.39 -18.25
N PRO A 65 -1.50 0.37 -18.99
CA PRO A 65 -1.10 1.67 -19.51
C PRO A 65 -0.57 2.63 -18.43
N ALA A 66 -1.27 2.75 -17.29
CA ALA A 66 -0.85 3.60 -16.18
C ALA A 66 0.50 3.16 -15.59
N PHE A 67 0.65 1.86 -15.34
CA PHE A 67 1.88 1.26 -14.83
C PHE A 67 3.07 1.57 -15.76
N SER A 68 2.88 1.37 -17.07
CA SER A 68 3.92 1.63 -18.08
C SER A 68 4.28 3.13 -18.16
N ALA A 69 3.28 4.01 -18.12
CA ALA A 69 3.48 5.45 -18.11
C ALA A 69 4.25 5.92 -16.86
N LEU A 70 3.91 5.42 -15.67
CA LEU A 70 4.65 5.71 -14.44
C LEU A 70 6.09 5.22 -14.53
N SER A 71 6.30 3.99 -15.02
CA SER A 71 7.62 3.37 -15.16
C SER A 71 8.55 4.17 -16.08
N THR A 72 8.01 4.66 -17.20
CA THR A 72 8.75 5.52 -18.14
C THR A 72 8.88 6.96 -17.65
N GLY A 73 7.93 7.43 -16.85
CA GLY A 73 7.87 8.77 -16.24
C GLY A 73 8.75 8.97 -15.01
N GLY A 74 9.68 8.05 -14.73
CA GLY A 74 10.64 8.19 -13.63
C GLY A 74 10.15 7.69 -12.27
N TYR A 75 9.23 6.71 -12.28
CA TYR A 75 8.84 5.98 -11.10
C TYR A 75 9.27 4.51 -11.17
N THR A 76 9.80 3.97 -10.08
CA THR A 76 10.16 2.56 -9.97
C THR A 76 9.10 1.82 -9.14
N TYR A 77 8.60 0.71 -9.68
CA TYR A 77 7.71 -0.19 -8.97
C TYR A 77 8.37 -0.72 -7.70
N ASN A 78 7.65 -0.61 -6.59
CA ASN A 78 8.03 -1.11 -5.28
C ASN A 78 7.06 -2.24 -4.89
N PRO A 79 7.47 -3.51 -5.00
CA PRO A 79 6.62 -4.64 -4.67
C PRO A 79 6.07 -4.56 -3.26
N GLU A 80 4.77 -4.86 -3.13
CA GLU A 80 4.06 -5.00 -1.86
C GLU A 80 3.85 -6.49 -1.53
N PRO A 81 3.56 -6.84 -0.27
CA PRO A 81 3.09 -8.16 0.09
C PRO A 81 1.88 -8.60 -0.76
N ARG A 82 1.76 -9.90 -1.06
CA ARG A 82 0.78 -10.46 -2.02
C ARG A 82 -0.69 -10.16 -1.73
N ASN A 83 -1.02 -9.78 -0.51
CA ASN A 83 -2.38 -9.45 -0.08
C ASN A 83 -2.76 -7.99 -0.37
N ILE A 84 -1.85 -7.14 -0.82
CA ILE A 84 -2.14 -5.72 -1.08
C ILE A 84 -2.61 -5.52 -2.53
N ASP A 85 -3.82 -5.00 -2.71
CA ASP A 85 -4.53 -4.86 -4.00
C ASP A 85 -4.23 -3.54 -4.73
N ARG A 86 -2.97 -3.10 -4.71
CA ARG A 86 -2.47 -1.91 -5.40
C ARG A 86 -1.04 -2.10 -5.91
N ALA A 87 -0.63 -1.29 -6.87
CA ALA A 87 0.78 -1.20 -7.26
C ALA A 87 1.42 0.05 -6.65
N SER A 88 2.47 -0.15 -5.84
CA SER A 88 3.20 0.96 -5.20
C SER A 88 4.41 1.38 -6.03
N PHE A 89 4.68 2.68 -6.07
CA PHE A 89 5.76 3.29 -6.86
C PHE A 89 6.55 4.30 -6.03
N ARG A 90 7.87 4.32 -6.27
CA ARG A 90 8.80 5.32 -5.74
C ARG A 90 9.23 6.26 -6.85
N TYR A 91 9.39 7.54 -6.54
CA TYR A 91 9.92 8.51 -7.50
C TYR A 91 11.45 8.47 -7.52
N ASN A 92 12.04 8.32 -8.71
CA ASN A 92 13.46 7.96 -8.87
C ASN A 92 14.44 9.07 -8.47
N LYS A 93 13.99 10.32 -8.39
CA LYS A 93 14.83 11.44 -7.94
C LYS A 93 14.98 11.52 -6.42
N HIS A 94 14.28 10.68 -5.66
CA HIS A 94 14.38 10.65 -4.22
C HIS A 94 15.40 9.60 -3.78
N THR A 95 16.43 10.01 -3.02
CA THR A 95 17.45 9.10 -2.46
C THR A 95 16.80 8.02 -1.58
N HIS A 96 17.43 6.85 -1.50
CA HIS A 96 17.04 5.72 -0.64
C HIS A 96 17.29 5.97 0.86
N ASP A 97 17.18 7.20 1.36
CA ASP A 97 17.39 7.45 2.78
C ASP A 97 16.22 6.91 3.61
N SER A 98 16.52 5.84 4.32
CA SER A 98 15.65 5.09 5.23
C SER A 98 15.01 5.97 6.31
N GLY A 99 15.62 7.13 6.63
CA GLY A 99 15.14 8.07 7.65
C GLY A 99 14.01 9.02 7.21
N GLY A 100 13.73 9.11 5.91
CA GLY A 100 12.52 9.69 5.32
C GLY A 100 12.04 11.06 5.83
N GLY A 101 12.97 11.93 6.21
CA GLY A 101 12.65 13.24 6.79
C GLY A 101 13.39 14.43 6.19
N ALA A 102 14.54 14.20 5.54
CA ALA A 102 15.27 15.24 4.85
C ALA A 102 14.59 15.60 3.52
N PRO A 103 14.57 16.89 3.13
CA PRO A 103 14.26 17.31 1.76
C PRO A 103 15.06 16.48 0.78
N THR A 104 14.47 16.20 -0.39
CA THR A 104 15.19 15.45 -1.42
C THR A 104 16.29 16.32 -2.03
N GLU A 105 17.24 15.72 -2.76
CA GLU A 105 18.39 16.47 -3.32
C GLU A 105 17.96 17.65 -4.21
N ASP A 106 16.76 17.58 -4.79
CA ASP A 106 16.11 18.63 -5.57
C ASP A 106 15.26 19.62 -4.74
N GLY A 107 15.34 19.55 -3.41
CA GLY A 107 14.58 20.40 -2.47
C GLY A 107 13.10 20.03 -2.33
N GLY A 108 12.64 18.95 -2.97
CA GLY A 108 11.25 18.51 -2.94
C GLY A 108 10.84 17.77 -1.66
N VAL A 109 9.52 17.70 -1.42
CA VAL A 109 8.94 16.78 -0.44
C VAL A 109 8.88 15.38 -1.07
N ARG A 110 9.20 14.35 -0.28
CA ARG A 110 9.11 12.96 -0.71
C ARG A 110 7.68 12.59 -1.07
N ARG A 111 7.51 11.64 -1.99
CA ARG A 111 6.19 11.13 -2.40
C ARG A 111 6.17 9.60 -2.46
N ALA A 112 5.01 9.02 -2.18
CA ALA A 112 4.67 7.64 -2.45
C ALA A 112 3.43 7.60 -3.35
N VAL A 113 3.52 6.88 -4.46
CA VAL A 113 2.43 6.81 -5.46
C VAL A 113 1.87 5.40 -5.48
N TYR A 114 0.55 5.31 -5.45
CA TYR A 114 -0.20 4.08 -5.42
C TYR A 114 -1.16 4.04 -6.60
N LEU A 115 -1.06 3.02 -7.44
CA LEU A 115 -1.98 2.79 -8.53
C LEU A 115 -3.07 1.82 -8.09
N ASN A 116 -4.32 2.29 -8.13
CA ASN A 116 -5.50 1.60 -7.63
C ASN A 116 -6.61 1.52 -8.70
N ILE A 117 -7.60 0.67 -8.45
CA ILE A 117 -8.89 0.66 -9.15
C ILE A 117 -10.00 1.19 -8.23
N PRO A 118 -11.15 1.66 -8.75
CA PRO A 118 -12.22 2.24 -7.92
C PRO A 118 -12.77 1.34 -6.82
N THR A 119 -12.74 0.01 -7.04
CA THR A 119 -13.26 -0.98 -6.09
C THR A 119 -12.19 -1.52 -5.12
N GLY A 120 -10.95 -1.05 -5.23
CA GLY A 120 -9.82 -1.57 -4.46
C GLY A 120 -9.96 -1.27 -2.97
N VAL A 121 -9.69 -2.27 -2.14
CA VAL A 121 -9.73 -2.20 -0.68
C VAL A 121 -8.63 -1.28 -0.14
N SER A 122 -7.44 -1.26 -0.76
CA SER A 122 -6.37 -0.33 -0.40
C SER A 122 -6.81 1.13 -0.53
N LEU A 123 -7.49 1.49 -1.63
CA LEU A 123 -8.06 2.81 -1.86
C LEU A 123 -9.14 3.13 -0.81
N LYS A 124 -10.09 2.21 -0.60
CA LYS A 124 -11.15 2.38 0.41
C LYS A 124 -10.56 2.62 1.80
N ASN A 125 -9.53 1.86 2.19
CA ASN A 125 -8.85 2.00 3.46
C ASN A 125 -8.24 3.41 3.64
N HIS A 126 -7.49 3.89 2.63
CA HIS A 126 -6.92 5.23 2.66
C HIS A 126 -7.97 6.32 2.83
N LEU A 127 -9.05 6.27 2.03
CA LEU A 127 -10.12 7.26 2.07
C LEU A 127 -10.94 7.18 3.36
N ALA A 128 -11.19 5.98 3.89
CA ALA A 128 -11.93 5.79 5.13
C ALA A 128 -11.19 6.39 6.34
N VAL A 129 -9.89 6.10 6.47
CA VAL A 129 -9.06 6.70 7.53
C VAL A 129 -9.07 8.22 7.42
N GLN A 130 -8.90 8.76 6.22
CA GLN A 130 -8.93 10.21 5.99
C GLN A 130 -10.27 10.83 6.39
N ARG A 131 -11.40 10.29 5.89
CA ARG A 131 -12.75 10.80 6.17
C ARG A 131 -13.08 10.82 7.66
N VAL A 132 -12.77 9.72 8.37
CA VAL A 132 -12.99 9.65 9.82
C VAL A 132 -12.18 10.72 10.53
N LEU A 133 -10.87 10.82 10.23
CA LEU A 133 -10.00 11.78 10.91
C LEU A 133 -10.30 13.25 10.58
N LEU A 134 -10.91 13.55 9.43
CA LEU A 134 -11.37 14.90 9.10
C LEU A 134 -12.62 15.33 9.90
N THR A 135 -13.35 14.39 10.49
CA THR A 135 -14.62 14.64 11.19
C THR A 135 -14.58 14.30 12.68
N ASP A 136 -13.62 13.48 13.12
CA ASP A 136 -13.45 13.05 14.51
C ASP A 136 -12.13 13.58 15.10
N ARG A 137 -12.24 14.68 15.84
CA ARG A 137 -11.08 15.36 16.43
C ARG A 137 -10.41 14.55 17.53
N ASP A 138 -11.16 13.77 18.30
CA ASP A 138 -10.60 12.97 19.39
C ASP A 138 -9.70 11.87 18.82
N LEU A 139 -10.14 11.21 17.73
CA LEU A 139 -9.32 10.21 17.03
C LEU A 139 -8.13 10.84 16.29
N LEU A 140 -8.27 12.06 15.75
CA LEU A 140 -7.15 12.82 15.19
C LEU A 140 -6.06 13.05 16.23
N GLU A 141 -6.45 13.54 17.41
CA GLU A 141 -5.53 13.84 18.51
C GLU A 141 -4.90 12.56 19.07
N GLU A 142 -5.68 11.47 19.24
CA GLU A 142 -5.15 10.16 19.65
C GLU A 142 -4.13 9.63 18.64
N TYR A 143 -4.43 9.68 17.34
CA TYR A 143 -3.52 9.20 16.30
C TYR A 143 -2.24 10.04 16.19
N ALA A 144 -2.35 11.36 16.34
CA ALA A 144 -1.21 12.25 16.42
C ALA A 144 -0.30 11.90 17.62
N ALA A 145 -0.89 11.70 18.81
CA ALA A 145 -0.16 11.34 20.01
C ALA A 145 0.57 9.99 19.86
N VAL A 146 -0.10 8.96 19.33
CA VAL A 146 0.53 7.65 19.05
C VAL A 146 1.74 7.82 18.13
N LYS A 147 1.63 8.58 17.04
CA LYS A 147 2.74 8.79 16.12
C LYS A 147 3.92 9.53 16.75
N LYS A 148 3.65 10.55 17.58
CA LYS A 148 4.69 11.30 18.30
C LYS A 148 5.40 10.43 19.33
N THR A 149 4.67 9.58 20.04
CA THR A 149 5.25 8.60 20.97
C THR A 149 6.14 7.61 20.22
N LEU A 150 5.61 6.96 19.17
CA LEU A 150 6.36 5.99 18.37
C LEU A 150 7.60 6.59 17.68
N ALA A 151 7.62 7.89 17.40
CA ALA A 151 8.79 8.56 16.83
C ALA A 151 10.02 8.55 17.77
N ASN A 152 9.81 8.34 19.07
CA ASN A 152 10.89 8.24 20.06
C ASN A 152 11.50 6.82 20.13
N ASP A 153 10.84 5.83 19.55
CA ASP A 153 11.27 4.43 19.57
C ASP A 153 12.25 4.13 18.42
N GLU A 154 13.01 3.04 18.59
CA GLU A 154 13.88 2.49 17.55
C GLU A 154 13.27 1.22 16.97
N PHE A 155 13.21 1.16 15.63
CA PHE A 155 12.66 0.03 14.88
C PHE A 155 13.71 -0.60 13.98
N ASP A 156 13.71 -1.92 13.83
CA ASP A 156 14.61 -2.60 12.89
C ASP A 156 14.20 -2.29 11.43
N HIS A 157 12.90 -2.21 11.18
CA HIS A 157 12.34 -1.92 9.87
C HIS A 157 11.24 -0.86 9.91
N ILE A 158 11.06 -0.13 8.80
CA ILE A 158 9.98 0.86 8.67
C ILE A 158 8.59 0.22 8.76
N SER A 159 8.47 -1.06 8.39
CA SER A 159 7.25 -1.85 8.54
C SER A 159 6.83 -1.94 10.01
N ASP A 160 7.78 -2.06 10.94
CA ASP A 160 7.50 -2.27 12.37
C ASP A 160 6.85 -1.02 12.98
N TYR A 161 7.31 0.17 12.57
CA TYR A 161 6.63 1.44 12.87
C TYR A 161 5.21 1.48 12.28
N GLY A 162 5.03 0.94 11.07
CA GLY A 162 3.72 0.77 10.45
C GLY A 162 2.79 -0.07 11.33
N SER A 163 3.25 -1.24 11.75
CA SER A 163 2.53 -2.23 12.55
C SER A 163 2.19 -1.71 13.95
N ALA A 164 3.08 -0.95 14.57
CA ALA A 164 2.85 -0.36 15.89
C ALA A 164 1.65 0.60 15.93
N LYS A 165 1.25 1.18 14.78
CA LYS A 165 0.05 2.04 14.66
C LYS A 165 -1.25 1.25 14.50
N ALA A 166 -1.19 -0.06 14.27
CA ALA A 166 -2.38 -0.87 13.97
C ALA A 166 -3.52 -0.74 15.01
N PRO A 167 -3.27 -0.66 16.34
CA PRO A 167 -4.34 -0.52 17.32
C PRO A 167 -5.19 0.74 17.14
N VAL A 168 -4.58 1.92 16.95
CA VAL A 168 -5.32 3.18 16.75
C VAL A 168 -5.97 3.23 15.37
N LEU A 169 -5.33 2.69 14.33
CA LEU A 169 -5.94 2.57 13.01
C LEU A 169 -7.19 1.70 13.02
N ARG A 170 -7.23 0.60 13.80
CA ARG A 170 -8.44 -0.20 13.97
C ARG A 170 -9.58 0.59 14.62
N LYS A 171 -9.29 1.42 15.63
CA LYS A 171 -10.31 2.30 16.25
C LYS A 171 -10.88 3.31 15.25
N ILE A 172 -10.00 3.90 14.43
CA ILE A 172 -10.40 4.84 13.38
C ILE A 172 -11.31 4.15 12.36
N LEU A 173 -10.87 3.01 11.85
CA LEU A 173 -11.66 2.26 10.87
C LEU A 173 -13.00 1.80 11.44
N ALA A 174 -13.08 1.42 12.71
CA ALA A 174 -14.35 1.03 13.33
C ALA A 174 -15.43 2.15 13.33
N LYS A 175 -15.06 3.42 13.06
CA LYS A 175 -16.00 4.54 12.87
C LYS A 175 -16.28 4.88 11.41
N SER A 176 -15.70 4.16 10.45
CA SER A 176 -15.92 4.40 9.02
C SER A 176 -17.24 3.81 8.54
N ASP A 177 -17.67 4.23 7.35
CA ASP A 177 -18.86 3.77 6.64
C ASP A 177 -18.59 2.55 5.73
N LEU A 178 -17.46 1.86 5.94
CA LEU A 178 -17.09 0.69 5.14
C LEU A 178 -18.02 -0.49 5.42
N ALA A 179 -18.27 -1.31 4.39
CA ALA A 179 -19.00 -2.54 4.56
C ALA A 179 -18.22 -3.53 5.45
N ASP A 180 -18.93 -4.40 6.17
CA ASP A 180 -18.31 -5.42 7.03
C ASP A 180 -17.28 -6.28 6.27
N SER A 181 -17.57 -6.62 5.00
CA SER A 181 -16.64 -7.36 4.14
C SER A 181 -15.34 -6.59 3.87
N ASP A 182 -15.43 -5.27 3.68
CA ASP A 182 -14.24 -4.41 3.50
C ASP A 182 -13.48 -4.30 4.83
N HIS A 183 -14.18 -4.21 5.96
CA HIS A 183 -13.56 -4.22 7.30
C HIS A 183 -12.75 -5.49 7.55
N GLU A 184 -13.28 -6.67 7.21
CA GLU A 184 -12.58 -7.95 7.35
C GLU A 184 -11.35 -8.04 6.44
N GLU A 185 -11.44 -7.54 5.21
CA GLU A 185 -10.32 -7.53 4.28
C GLU A 185 -9.21 -6.55 4.71
N ILE A 186 -9.59 -5.35 5.13
CA ILE A 186 -8.64 -4.36 5.68
C ILE A 186 -8.02 -4.87 6.99
N ALA A 187 -8.80 -5.52 7.86
CA ALA A 187 -8.28 -6.13 9.07
C ALA A 187 -7.23 -7.21 8.73
N ARG A 188 -7.47 -8.05 7.72
CA ARG A 188 -6.46 -9.01 7.23
C ARG A 188 -5.19 -8.32 6.75
N PHE A 189 -5.29 -7.21 6.02
CA PHE A 189 -4.12 -6.44 5.57
C PHE A 189 -3.34 -5.83 6.73
N ASN A 190 -4.04 -5.27 7.73
CA ASN A 190 -3.43 -4.59 8.88
C ASN A 190 -2.92 -5.56 9.96
N VAL A 191 -3.48 -6.77 10.07
CA VAL A 191 -3.02 -7.83 10.99
C VAL A 191 -1.75 -8.50 10.47
N GLN A 192 -1.58 -8.64 9.15
CA GLN A 192 -0.39 -9.25 8.56
C GLN A 192 0.86 -8.37 8.63
N LEU A 193 0.70 -7.09 8.95
CA LEU A 193 1.80 -6.21 9.38
C LEU A 193 2.23 -6.51 10.83
N GLY A 194 1.33 -6.94 11.71
CA GLY A 194 1.60 -7.20 13.13
C GLY A 194 1.99 -8.65 13.50
N GLN A 195 1.66 -9.65 12.67
CA GLN A 195 1.82 -11.08 13.03
C GLN A 195 2.90 -11.85 12.26
N VAL A 196 3.98 -11.19 11.81
CA VAL A 196 5.19 -11.91 11.34
C VAL A 196 6.17 -12.21 12.49
N LEU A 197 5.99 -11.67 13.69
CA LEU A 197 6.98 -11.81 14.77
C LEU A 197 6.62 -12.75 15.94
N GLU A 198 5.36 -13.15 16.14
CA GLU A 198 5.04 -14.11 17.23
C GLU A 198 4.93 -15.58 16.76
N GLY A 199 4.64 -15.82 15.46
CA GLY A 199 4.55 -17.18 14.92
C GLY A 199 5.87 -17.82 14.52
N TRP A 200 6.95 -17.04 14.41
CA TRP A 200 8.26 -17.52 13.93
C TRP A 200 9.21 -17.96 15.04
N CYS A 201 9.09 -17.40 16.25
CA CYS A 201 9.89 -17.82 17.41
C CYS A 201 9.37 -19.11 18.07
N SER A 202 8.11 -19.49 17.84
CA SER A 202 7.53 -20.72 18.41
C SER A 202 7.84 -21.99 17.60
N GLN A 203 8.35 -21.90 16.37
CA GLN A 203 8.53 -23.06 15.48
C GLN A 203 9.99 -23.37 15.10
N ARG A 204 10.98 -22.61 15.58
CA ARG A 204 12.40 -23.00 15.50
C ARG A 204 12.88 -23.67 16.79
N GLY A 205 12.17 -24.71 17.18
CA GLY A 205 12.61 -25.70 18.15
C GLY A 205 12.71 -27.07 17.47
N ASN A 206 13.63 -27.21 16.50
CA ASN A 206 14.38 -28.42 16.18
C ASN A 206 15.05 -28.28 14.81
N GLY A 207 16.36 -28.49 14.80
CA GLY A 207 17.22 -28.15 13.67
C GLY A 207 17.00 -28.99 12.43
N GLN A 208 17.21 -28.37 11.27
CA GLN A 208 18.07 -28.87 10.20
C GLN A 208 18.27 -27.77 9.15
N THR A 209 19.46 -27.77 8.59
CA THR A 209 20.06 -26.80 7.67
C THR A 209 19.52 -26.93 6.24
N GLY A 210 19.38 -25.79 5.55
CA GLY A 210 19.38 -25.72 4.08
C GLY A 210 18.18 -24.99 3.48
N CYS A 211 18.35 -23.72 3.10
CA CYS A 211 17.40 -23.03 2.23
C CYS A 211 18.17 -22.53 1.00
N GLU A 212 18.13 -23.34 -0.07
CA GLU A 212 18.55 -22.93 -1.39
C GLU A 212 17.60 -21.86 -1.93
N ARG A 213 18.18 -20.77 -2.44
CA ARG A 213 17.50 -19.78 -3.27
C ARG A 213 16.93 -20.47 -4.51
N ARG A 214 15.64 -20.25 -4.78
CA ARG A 214 15.13 -20.20 -6.15
C ARG A 214 14.29 -18.94 -6.31
N GLU A 215 14.97 -17.91 -6.79
CA GLU A 215 14.33 -16.86 -7.59
C GLU A 215 13.80 -17.53 -8.86
N ASN A 216 12.49 -17.43 -9.09
CA ASN A 216 11.87 -17.53 -10.42
C ASN A 216 10.62 -16.65 -10.37
N GLN A 217 10.67 -15.45 -10.96
CA GLN A 217 10.24 -15.16 -12.32
C GLN A 217 8.71 -15.21 -12.52
N ILE A 218 8.15 -14.02 -12.75
CA ILE A 218 6.91 -13.71 -13.48
C ILE A 218 5.60 -14.19 -12.82
N GLY A 219 4.85 -13.25 -12.22
CA GLY A 219 3.56 -13.55 -11.57
C GLY A 219 2.55 -12.40 -11.63
N MET A 220 2.38 -11.78 -12.80
CA MET A 220 1.39 -10.71 -13.03
C MET A 220 0.03 -11.26 -13.51
N SER A 221 -0.21 -12.57 -13.35
CA SER A 221 -1.33 -13.28 -13.98
C SER A 221 -2.52 -13.61 -13.06
N LEU A 222 -2.52 -13.23 -11.78
CA LEU A 222 -3.51 -13.78 -10.82
C LEU A 222 -4.36 -12.76 -10.06
N VAL A 223 -4.33 -11.47 -10.40
CA VAL A 223 -5.07 -10.44 -9.64
C VAL A 223 -6.52 -10.23 -10.12
N TYR A 224 -7.00 -10.97 -11.12
CA TYR A 224 -8.40 -10.90 -11.55
C TYR A 224 -9.02 -12.28 -11.75
N HIS A 225 -9.31 -13.00 -10.68
CA HIS A 225 -10.39 -13.99 -10.68
C HIS A 225 -11.29 -13.71 -9.48
N HIS A 226 -12.35 -12.93 -9.71
CA HIS A 226 -13.53 -12.94 -8.84
C HIS A 226 -14.26 -14.28 -9.02
N ASN A 227 -14.57 -14.89 -7.88
CA ASN A 227 -15.47 -16.02 -7.65
C ASN A 227 -16.35 -16.46 -8.84
N THR A 228 -16.01 -17.61 -9.41
CA THR A 228 -17.00 -18.63 -9.77
C THR A 228 -16.49 -19.96 -9.27
N CYS A 229 -17.05 -20.44 -8.16
CA CYS A 229 -16.96 -21.84 -7.79
C CYS A 229 -17.67 -22.64 -8.90
N VAL A 230 -16.91 -23.40 -9.68
CA VAL A 230 -17.46 -24.54 -10.41
C VAL A 230 -16.79 -25.77 -9.83
N ASP A 231 -17.59 -26.51 -9.11
CA ASP A 231 -17.33 -27.79 -8.49
C ASP A 231 -17.08 -28.83 -9.59
N THR A 232 -15.89 -29.43 -9.63
CA THR A 232 -15.64 -30.64 -10.41
C THR A 232 -14.68 -31.57 -9.67
N ASP A 233 -15.14 -32.14 -8.57
CA ASP A 233 -14.71 -33.48 -8.17
C ASP A 233 -15.73 -34.50 -8.69
N LYS A 234 -15.43 -35.11 -9.84
CA LYS A 234 -15.78 -36.53 -10.10
C LYS A 234 -14.69 -37.20 -10.91
N GLU A 235 -14.02 -38.09 -10.19
CA GLU A 235 -13.18 -39.19 -10.64
C GLU A 235 -13.70 -39.89 -11.90
N THR A 236 -12.78 -40.30 -12.77
CA THR A 236 -12.46 -41.71 -13.10
C THR A 236 -11.94 -41.84 -14.54
N GLY A 237 -10.95 -42.72 -14.75
CA GLY A 237 -10.86 -43.47 -16.00
C GLY A 237 -9.67 -43.17 -16.90
N SER A 238 -8.59 -43.91 -16.66
CA SER A 238 -7.54 -44.28 -17.61
C SER A 238 -8.07 -44.74 -18.98
N HIS A 239 -7.38 -44.37 -20.07
CA HIS A 239 -7.04 -45.16 -21.29
C HIS A 239 -6.81 -44.22 -22.50
N MET A 240 -5.56 -44.12 -22.99
CA MET A 240 -4.94 -44.90 -24.07
C MET A 240 -5.28 -44.43 -25.51
N TYR A 241 -4.21 -43.95 -26.17
CA TYR A 241 -3.81 -44.09 -27.58
C TYR A 241 -4.51 -43.34 -28.74
N SER A 242 -3.60 -42.72 -29.51
CA SER A 242 -3.49 -42.64 -30.98
C SER A 242 -4.33 -41.62 -31.76
N VAL A 243 -3.56 -40.67 -32.30
CA VAL A 243 -3.85 -39.87 -33.49
C VAL A 243 -3.66 -40.76 -34.73
N GLU A 244 -4.70 -40.88 -35.56
CA GLU A 244 -4.53 -41.15 -36.99
C GLU A 244 -5.26 -40.09 -37.81
N LYS A 245 -4.61 -39.74 -38.92
CA LYS A 245 -4.95 -38.71 -39.88
C LYS A 245 -6.16 -39.08 -40.73
N GLY A 246 -6.89 -38.06 -41.18
CA GLY A 246 -7.78 -38.07 -42.33
C GLY A 246 -8.04 -36.64 -42.76
#